data_AF-A0A812Y3G1-F1
#
_entry.id   AF-A0A812Y3G1-F1
#
_cell.length_a   1.000
_cell.length_b   1.000
_cell.length_c   1.000
_cell.angle_alpha   90.00
_cell.angle_beta   90.00
_cell.angle_gamma   90.00
#
_symmetry.space_group_name_H-M   'P 1'
#
loop_
_entity.id
_entity.type
_entity.pdbx_description
1 polymer ?
#
loop_
_entity_poly.entity_id
_entity_poly.type
_entity_poly.pdbx_seq_one_letter_code
_entity_poly.pdbx_strand_id
1 'polypeptide(L)'
;MAEKNPELLDHNYDGIQEYDNPTPGWWHLIFWGTIIWSVIYVIVWHMTPLIPDRITRLENTRQIAIEKQFAQLMTIDDPITKVRTVMGDENWLEQGASVYAGTCVLCHDKNGQGLIGPNLTDNHYKNLTDLEGMIDVITNGAANGAMPANVNLLDENEIALVVGYVASLRGQMLEGPRGVEGEEIAPFPEPISADQGG
;
A
#
# COMPACT_ATOMS: atom_id res chain seq x y z
N MET A 1 -49.02 38.56 2.03
CA MET A 1 -50.00 37.96 1.10
C MET A 1 -51.35 38.05 1.79
N ALA A 2 -52.38 38.59 1.14
CA ALA A 2 -53.71 38.72 1.74
C ALA A 2 -54.25 37.32 2.07
N GLU A 3 -54.76 37.14 3.29
CA GLU A 3 -55.33 35.88 3.77
C GLU A 3 -56.68 35.65 3.07
N LYS A 4 -56.69 34.77 2.06
CA LYS A 4 -57.92 34.31 1.40
C LYS A 4 -58.56 33.26 2.32
N ASN A 5 -59.84 33.41 2.63
CA ASN A 5 -60.57 32.41 3.43
C ASN A 5 -60.48 31.03 2.75
N PRO A 6 -60.24 29.95 3.51
CA PRO A 6 -60.06 28.61 2.93
C PRO A 6 -61.38 28.15 2.28
N GLU A 7 -61.36 27.96 0.96
CA GLU A 7 -62.50 27.49 0.18
C GLU A 7 -62.49 25.94 0.16
N LEU A 8 -63.65 25.31 0.33
CA LEU A 8 -63.79 23.86 0.22
C LEU A 8 -64.04 23.47 -1.25
N LEU A 9 -63.44 22.36 -1.67
CA LEU A 9 -63.74 21.75 -2.96
C LEU A 9 -65.14 21.09 -2.93
N ASP A 10 -65.78 21.02 -4.09
CA ASP A 10 -67.19 20.61 -4.24
C ASP A 10 -67.46 19.12 -3.98
N HIS A 11 -66.42 18.28 -4.00
CA HIS A 11 -66.55 16.86 -3.75
C HIS A 11 -66.45 16.51 -2.26
N ASN A 12 -67.26 15.54 -1.85
CA ASN A 12 -67.24 14.95 -0.52
C ASN A 12 -67.06 13.44 -0.66
N TYR A 13 -65.96 12.93 -0.10
CA TYR A 13 -65.65 11.51 -0.08
C TYR A 13 -65.85 10.97 1.34
N ASP A 14 -66.97 10.28 1.58
CA ASP A 14 -67.25 9.61 2.85
C ASP A 14 -67.14 10.54 4.08
N GLY A 15 -67.67 11.76 3.94
CA GLY A 15 -67.62 12.79 4.98
C GLY A 15 -66.31 13.59 5.03
N ILE A 16 -65.30 13.25 4.23
CA ILE A 16 -64.04 14.01 4.11
C ILE A 16 -64.16 15.01 2.96
N GLN A 17 -63.79 16.26 3.23
CA GLN A 17 -63.76 17.36 2.26
C GLN A 17 -62.37 17.99 2.25
N GLU A 18 -61.96 18.50 1.09
CA GLU A 18 -60.62 19.06 0.87
C GLU A 18 -60.68 20.59 0.74
N TYR A 19 -59.69 21.28 1.30
CA TYR A 19 -59.53 22.73 1.17
C TYR A 19 -58.67 23.07 -0.06
N ASP A 20 -59.09 24.06 -0.85
CA ASP A 20 -58.32 24.67 -1.93
C ASP A 20 -57.33 25.71 -1.37
N ASN A 21 -56.41 25.23 -0.54
CA ASN A 21 -55.36 26.07 0.03
C ASN A 21 -54.11 26.06 -0.88
N PRO A 22 -53.50 27.23 -1.14
CA PRO A 22 -52.21 27.25 -1.82
C PRO A 22 -51.16 26.56 -0.93
N THR A 23 -50.25 25.84 -1.56
CA THR A 23 -49.13 25.21 -0.86
C THR A 23 -48.29 26.27 -0.13
N PRO A 24 -47.80 25.99 1.10
CA PRO A 24 -47.07 26.98 1.87
C PRO A 24 -45.83 27.52 1.15
N GLY A 25 -45.57 28.82 1.24
CA GLY A 25 -44.41 29.44 0.55
C GLY A 25 -43.06 28.82 0.94
N TRP A 26 -42.88 28.40 2.19
CA TRP A 26 -41.67 27.71 2.66
C TRP A 26 -41.50 26.33 2.00
N TRP A 27 -42.61 25.65 1.66
CA TRP A 27 -42.58 24.35 1.01
C TRP A 27 -42.02 24.48 -0.41
N HIS A 28 -42.45 25.52 -1.15
CA HIS A 28 -41.88 25.82 -2.47
C HIS A 28 -40.40 26.18 -2.41
N LEU A 29 -39.98 26.91 -1.39
CA LEU A 29 -38.57 27.23 -1.17
C LEU A 29 -37.74 25.95 -1.00
N ILE A 30 -38.17 25.01 -0.16
CA ILE A 30 -37.49 23.73 0.01
C ILE A 30 -37.52 22.92 -1.28
N PHE A 31 -38.68 22.83 -1.94
CA PHE A 31 -38.84 22.08 -3.19
C PHE A 31 -37.83 22.56 -4.26
N TRP A 32 -37.80 23.85 -4.55
CA TRP A 32 -36.85 24.42 -5.50
C TRP A 32 -35.41 24.39 -5.01
N GLY A 33 -35.19 24.54 -3.69
CA GLY A 33 -33.87 24.40 -3.08
C GLY A 33 -33.26 23.01 -3.32
N THR A 34 -34.05 21.94 -3.18
CA THR A 34 -33.57 20.57 -3.44
C THR A 34 -33.28 20.31 -4.91
N ILE A 35 -34.05 20.90 -5.84
CA ILE A 35 -33.80 20.82 -7.28
C ILE A 35 -32.49 21.55 -7.63
N ILE A 36 -32.29 22.76 -7.12
CA ILE A 36 -31.05 23.51 -7.36
C ILE A 36 -29.85 22.74 -6.77
N TRP A 37 -29.99 22.20 -5.55
CA TRP A 37 -28.95 21.40 -4.92
C TRP A 37 -28.60 20.15 -5.71
N SER A 38 -29.59 19.43 -6.27
CA SER A 38 -29.34 18.21 -7.04
C SER A 38 -28.56 18.50 -8.33
N VAL A 39 -28.90 19.60 -9.02
CA VAL A 39 -28.17 20.05 -10.22
C VAL A 39 -26.73 20.42 -9.87
N ILE A 40 -26.53 21.23 -8.82
CA ILE A 40 -25.18 21.59 -8.35
C ILE A 40 -24.39 20.35 -7.97
N TYR A 41 -25.00 19.41 -7.25
CA TYR A 41 -24.35 18.16 -6.84
C TYR A 41 -23.86 17.36 -8.05
N VAL A 42 -24.71 17.15 -9.06
CA VAL A 42 -24.33 16.39 -10.27
C VAL A 42 -23.20 17.10 -11.01
N ILE A 43 -23.27 18.42 -11.19
CA ILE A 43 -22.21 19.18 -11.85
C ILE A 43 -20.89 19.01 -11.08
N VAL A 44 -20.89 19.27 -9.78
CA VAL A 44 -19.69 19.21 -8.94
C VAL A 44 -19.09 17.80 -8.90
N TRP A 45 -19.90 16.75 -8.69
CA TRP A 45 -19.40 15.39 -8.50
C TRP A 45 -19.14 14.60 -9.78
N HIS A 46 -19.76 14.97 -10.92
CA HIS A 46 -19.63 14.22 -12.17
C HIS A 46 -19.07 15.02 -13.34
N MET A 47 -19.11 16.35 -13.31
CA MET A 47 -18.74 17.20 -14.45
C MET A 47 -17.55 18.12 -14.17
N THR A 48 -17.03 18.16 -12.93
CA THR A 48 -15.89 19.00 -12.57
C THR A 48 -14.71 18.17 -12.07
N PRO A 49 -13.46 18.58 -12.35
CA PRO A 49 -12.26 17.94 -11.80
C PRO A 49 -11.96 18.37 -10.34
N LEU A 50 -12.83 19.18 -9.72
CA LEU A 50 -12.62 19.69 -8.36
C LEU A 50 -12.64 18.58 -7.31
N ILE A 51 -13.36 17.48 -7.58
CA ILE A 51 -13.44 16.32 -6.70
C ILE A 51 -12.91 15.12 -7.48
N PRO A 52 -11.81 14.48 -7.04
CA PRO A 52 -11.32 13.28 -7.70
C PRO A 52 -12.38 12.17 -7.58
N ASP A 53 -12.53 11.38 -8.64
CA ASP A 53 -13.44 10.25 -8.63
C ASP A 53 -13.00 9.20 -7.59
N ARG A 54 -13.85 8.20 -7.35
CA ARG A 54 -13.61 7.22 -6.29
C ARG A 54 -12.33 6.40 -6.50
N ILE A 55 -11.96 6.11 -7.75
CA ILE A 55 -10.75 5.36 -8.07
C ILE A 55 -9.54 6.26 -7.83
N THR A 56 -9.55 7.48 -8.35
CA THR A 56 -8.45 8.44 -8.11
C THR A 56 -8.26 8.74 -6.62
N ARG A 57 -9.35 8.86 -5.85
CA ARG A 57 -9.26 9.04 -4.39
C ARG A 57 -8.65 7.85 -3.67
N LEU A 58 -9.03 6.64 -4.06
CA LEU A 58 -8.46 5.42 -3.51
C LEU A 58 -6.97 5.34 -3.83
N GLU A 59 -6.60 5.59 -5.08
CA GLU A 59 -5.20 5.59 -5.50
C GLU A 59 -4.40 6.64 -4.74
N ASN A 60 -4.89 7.89 -4.65
CA ASN A 60 -4.23 8.94 -3.87
C ASN A 60 -4.10 8.55 -2.39
N THR A 61 -5.12 7.92 -1.80
CA THR A 61 -5.06 7.49 -0.39
C THR A 61 -4.05 6.36 -0.20
N ARG A 62 -3.99 5.42 -1.16
CA ARG A 62 -3.01 4.34 -1.18
C ARG A 62 -1.60 4.91 -1.33
N GLN A 63 -1.39 5.83 -2.26
CA GLN A 63 -0.11 6.49 -2.47
C GLN A 63 0.32 7.27 -1.23
N ILE A 64 -0.57 8.05 -0.59
CA ILE A 64 -0.26 8.73 0.67
C ILE A 64 0.06 7.73 1.79
N ALA A 65 -0.61 6.59 1.83
CA ALA A 65 -0.33 5.56 2.83
C ALA A 65 1.06 4.94 2.62
N ILE A 66 1.40 4.60 1.37
CA ILE A 66 2.74 4.13 0.97
C ILE A 66 3.77 5.21 1.28
N GLU A 67 3.55 6.46 0.87
CA GLU A 67 4.44 7.59 1.11
C GLU A 67 4.69 7.81 2.60
N LYS A 68 3.63 7.76 3.43
CA LYS A 68 3.77 7.87 4.89
C LYS A 68 4.49 6.68 5.49
N GLN A 69 4.18 5.48 4.99
CA GLN A 69 4.80 4.25 5.44
C GLN A 69 6.29 4.31 5.15
N PHE A 70 6.69 4.68 3.93
CA PHE A 70 8.07 4.73 3.43
C PHE A 70 8.79 6.07 3.56
N ALA A 71 8.20 7.08 4.20
CA ALA A 71 8.73 8.44 4.26
C ALA A 71 10.20 8.49 4.70
N GLN A 72 10.55 7.69 5.70
CA GLN A 72 11.91 7.58 6.21
C GLN A 72 12.86 6.89 5.21
N LEU A 73 12.42 5.84 4.51
CA LEU A 73 13.28 5.15 3.56
C LEU A 73 13.46 5.96 2.26
N MET A 74 12.48 6.78 1.89
CA MET A 74 12.55 7.65 0.72
C MET A 74 13.54 8.82 0.87
N THR A 75 13.92 9.21 2.10
CA THR A 75 14.95 10.25 2.31
C THR A 75 16.37 9.70 2.23
N ILE A 76 16.53 8.38 2.16
CA ILE A 76 17.83 7.70 2.11
C ILE A 76 18.14 7.33 0.66
N ASP A 77 18.99 8.11 0.00
CA ASP A 77 19.39 7.85 -1.39
C ASP A 77 20.38 6.68 -1.52
N ASP A 78 21.25 6.48 -0.51
CA ASP A 78 22.26 5.42 -0.53
C ASP A 78 21.64 4.04 -0.27
N PRO A 79 21.69 3.08 -1.23
CA PRO A 79 21.02 1.79 -1.10
C PRO A 79 21.50 0.97 0.10
N ILE A 80 22.79 1.05 0.43
CA ILE A 80 23.38 0.28 1.53
C ILE A 80 22.95 0.87 2.88
N THR A 81 22.95 2.18 3.03
CA THR A 81 22.41 2.87 4.21
C THR A 81 20.93 2.54 4.38
N LYS A 82 20.15 2.50 3.28
CA LYS A 82 18.73 2.14 3.32
C LYS A 82 18.52 0.72 3.84
N VAL A 83 19.23 -0.27 3.27
CA VAL A 83 19.19 -1.67 3.72
C VAL A 83 19.61 -1.80 5.19
N ARG A 84 20.70 -1.13 5.60
CA ARG A 84 21.17 -1.19 6.99
C ARG A 84 20.19 -0.56 7.97
N THR A 85 19.44 0.46 7.54
CA THR A 85 18.34 1.06 8.32
C THR A 85 17.18 0.06 8.48
N VAL A 86 16.81 -0.63 7.41
CA VAL A 86 15.82 -1.72 7.45
C VAL A 86 16.25 -2.82 8.42
N MET A 87 17.52 -3.24 8.36
CA MET A 87 18.07 -4.28 9.25
C MET A 87 17.99 -3.90 10.75
N GLY A 88 17.94 -2.60 11.06
CA GLY A 88 17.99 -2.08 12.43
C GLY A 88 16.63 -1.77 13.05
N ASP A 89 15.53 -2.01 12.34
CA ASP A 89 14.16 -1.72 12.79
C ASP A 89 13.25 -2.94 12.57
N GLU A 90 12.67 -3.44 13.66
CA GLU A 90 11.77 -4.60 13.62
C GLU A 90 10.52 -4.35 12.75
N ASN A 91 10.02 -3.11 12.67
CA ASN A 91 8.87 -2.79 11.82
C ASN A 91 9.24 -2.86 10.34
N TRP A 92 10.47 -2.52 9.99
CA TRP A 92 10.97 -2.65 8.62
C TRP A 92 11.24 -4.11 8.27
N LEU A 93 11.78 -4.89 9.22
CA LEU A 93 11.94 -6.34 9.04
C LEU A 93 10.60 -7.05 8.86
N GLU A 94 9.55 -6.68 9.58
CA GLU A 94 8.20 -7.25 9.41
C GLU A 94 7.63 -6.95 8.01
N GLN A 95 7.86 -5.74 7.50
CA GLN A 95 7.48 -5.38 6.14
C GLN A 95 8.30 -6.13 5.09
N GLY A 96 9.61 -6.26 5.29
CA GLY A 96 10.49 -7.08 4.45
C GLY A 96 10.08 -8.55 4.43
N ALA A 97 9.66 -9.10 5.58
CA ALA A 97 9.09 -10.44 5.65
C ALA A 97 7.82 -10.58 4.82
N SER A 98 6.99 -9.54 4.75
CA SER A 98 5.78 -9.52 3.92
C SER A 98 6.11 -9.50 2.42
N VAL A 99 7.11 -8.71 2.00
CA VAL A 99 7.61 -8.73 0.62
C VAL A 99 8.20 -10.10 0.27
N TYR A 100 9.00 -10.67 1.18
CA TYR A 100 9.57 -12.01 1.03
C TYR A 100 8.47 -13.08 0.86
N ALA A 101 7.41 -13.02 1.68
CA ALA A 101 6.26 -13.93 1.61
C ALA A 101 5.53 -13.86 0.27
N GLY A 102 5.46 -12.69 -0.35
CA GLY A 102 4.82 -12.51 -1.66
C GLY A 102 5.65 -13.03 -2.84
N THR A 103 6.99 -12.96 -2.75
CA THR A 103 7.86 -13.09 -3.92
C THR A 103 8.86 -14.25 -3.84
N CYS A 104 9.40 -14.55 -2.65
CA CYS A 104 10.62 -15.37 -2.52
C CYS A 104 10.36 -16.79 -2.00
N VAL A 105 9.30 -16.97 -1.19
CA VAL A 105 9.07 -18.22 -0.42
C VAL A 105 8.88 -19.47 -1.27
N LEU A 106 8.40 -19.32 -2.51
CA LEU A 106 8.20 -20.46 -3.41
C LEU A 106 9.51 -21.16 -3.76
N CYS A 107 10.62 -20.42 -3.79
CA CYS A 107 11.94 -20.96 -4.10
C CYS A 107 12.82 -21.12 -2.86
N HIS A 108 12.68 -20.24 -1.87
CA HIS A 108 13.60 -20.17 -0.73
C HIS A 108 13.01 -20.64 0.60
N ASP A 109 11.82 -21.26 0.60
CA ASP A 109 11.03 -21.61 1.78
C ASP A 109 10.50 -20.38 2.54
N LYS A 110 9.47 -20.57 3.37
CA LYS A 110 8.92 -19.50 4.23
C LYS A 110 9.92 -18.95 5.25
N ASN A 111 10.90 -19.76 5.66
CA ASN A 111 11.90 -19.41 6.66
C ASN A 111 13.30 -19.18 6.06
N GLY A 112 13.44 -19.09 4.74
CA GLY A 112 14.75 -18.95 4.08
C GLY A 112 15.57 -20.24 4.02
N GLN A 113 15.02 -21.38 4.39
CA GLN A 113 15.73 -22.67 4.45
C GLN A 113 16.10 -23.26 3.07
N GLY A 114 15.62 -22.66 1.99
CA GLY A 114 15.82 -23.13 0.61
C GLY A 114 14.82 -24.22 0.23
N LEU A 115 14.43 -24.24 -1.05
CA LEU A 115 13.65 -25.32 -1.69
C LEU A 115 14.24 -25.60 -3.07
N ILE A 116 13.85 -24.78 -4.04
CA ILE A 116 14.39 -24.77 -5.40
C ILE A 116 15.66 -23.90 -5.41
N GLY A 117 15.60 -22.76 -4.72
CA GLY A 117 16.73 -21.88 -4.45
C GLY A 117 17.52 -22.32 -3.20
N PRO A 118 18.73 -21.74 -3.00
CA PRO A 118 19.60 -22.06 -1.88
C PRO A 118 19.01 -21.68 -0.51
N ASN A 119 19.59 -22.27 0.54
CA ASN A 119 19.43 -21.81 1.93
C ASN A 119 19.99 -20.38 2.06
N LEU A 120 19.23 -19.49 2.70
CA LEU A 120 19.56 -18.09 2.95
C LEU A 120 19.92 -17.83 4.43
N THR A 121 19.84 -18.85 5.28
CA THR A 121 20.03 -18.72 6.74
C THR A 121 21.46 -19.00 7.21
N ASP A 122 22.31 -19.55 6.34
CA ASP A 122 23.71 -19.87 6.63
C ASP A 122 24.67 -18.76 6.17
N ASN A 123 25.98 -19.00 6.28
CA ASN A 123 27.01 -18.02 5.95
C ASN A 123 27.55 -18.13 4.50
N HIS A 124 26.99 -19.02 3.68
CA HIS A 124 27.50 -19.33 2.35
C HIS A 124 26.59 -18.79 1.25
N TYR A 125 27.20 -18.18 0.24
CA TYR A 125 26.48 -17.59 -0.87
C TYR A 125 27.15 -17.93 -2.21
N LYS A 126 26.33 -18.07 -3.25
CA LYS A 126 26.79 -18.48 -4.59
C LYS A 126 27.12 -17.32 -5.53
N ASN A 127 26.34 -16.25 -5.46
CA ASN A 127 26.32 -15.19 -6.48
C ASN A 127 26.63 -13.79 -5.91
N LEU A 128 26.98 -13.69 -4.63
CA LEU A 128 27.22 -12.42 -3.94
C LEU A 128 28.27 -12.61 -2.84
N THR A 129 28.91 -11.50 -2.44
CA THR A 129 29.89 -11.46 -1.36
C THR A 129 29.57 -10.43 -0.28
N ASP A 130 28.58 -9.56 -0.52
CA ASP A 130 28.22 -8.41 0.32
C ASP A 130 26.76 -7.99 0.06
N LEU A 131 26.31 -6.93 0.73
CA LEU A 131 24.95 -6.38 0.57
C LEU A 131 24.72 -5.77 -0.83
N GLU A 132 25.75 -5.18 -1.45
CA GLU A 132 25.64 -4.63 -2.81
C GLU A 132 25.33 -5.75 -3.81
N GLY A 133 26.04 -6.87 -3.70
CA GLY A 133 25.77 -8.07 -4.49
C GLY A 133 24.40 -8.66 -4.19
N MET A 134 23.90 -8.59 -2.94
CA MET A 134 22.53 -9.02 -2.63
C MET A 134 21.47 -8.16 -3.30
N ILE A 135 21.66 -6.84 -3.29
CA ILE A 135 20.79 -5.90 -4.01
C ILE A 135 20.82 -6.24 -5.50
N ASP A 136 22.00 -6.43 -6.10
CA ASP A 136 22.13 -6.77 -7.52
C ASP A 136 21.45 -8.10 -7.88
N VAL A 137 21.70 -9.17 -7.11
CA VAL A 137 21.08 -10.50 -7.33
C VAL A 137 19.56 -10.46 -7.25
N ILE A 138 19.00 -9.71 -6.29
CA ILE A 138 17.54 -9.60 -6.14
C ILE A 138 16.95 -8.72 -7.25
N THR A 139 17.61 -7.63 -7.61
CA THR A 139 17.15 -6.67 -8.63
C THR A 139 17.23 -7.28 -10.02
N ASN A 140 18.42 -7.77 -10.41
CA ASN A 140 18.77 -8.14 -11.77
C ASN A 140 18.74 -9.67 -12.00
N GLY A 141 18.51 -10.46 -10.95
CA GLY A 141 18.50 -11.91 -11.03
C GLY A 141 19.90 -12.51 -11.07
N ALA A 142 19.98 -13.84 -11.09
CA ALA A 142 21.26 -14.57 -11.09
C ALA A 142 21.13 -15.97 -11.71
N ALA A 143 22.27 -16.65 -11.86
CA ALA A 143 22.37 -18.04 -12.29
C ALA A 143 21.61 -18.32 -13.61
N ASN A 144 21.83 -17.48 -14.63
CA ASN A 144 21.20 -17.59 -15.95
C ASN A 144 19.66 -17.61 -15.90
N GLY A 145 19.06 -16.86 -14.98
CA GLY A 145 17.60 -16.72 -14.84
C GLY A 145 16.96 -17.74 -13.91
N ALA A 146 17.73 -18.64 -13.28
CA ALA A 146 17.20 -19.51 -12.24
C ALA A 146 16.75 -18.70 -11.00
N MET A 147 17.45 -17.61 -10.69
CA MET A 147 16.94 -16.54 -9.83
C MET A 147 16.41 -15.43 -10.74
N PRO A 148 15.10 -15.17 -10.78
CA PRO A 148 14.51 -14.16 -11.67
C PRO A 148 14.88 -12.74 -11.22
N ALA A 149 14.96 -11.82 -12.19
CA ALA A 149 15.09 -10.40 -11.93
C ALA A 149 13.77 -9.84 -11.39
N ASN A 150 13.82 -9.13 -10.26
CA ASN A 150 12.64 -8.54 -9.64
C ASN A 150 12.49 -7.03 -9.90
N VAL A 151 13.37 -6.41 -10.69
CA VAL A 151 13.34 -4.96 -11.01
C VAL A 151 12.01 -4.48 -11.64
N ASN A 152 11.25 -5.37 -12.28
CA ASN A 152 9.94 -5.03 -12.85
C ASN A 152 8.76 -5.37 -11.92
N LEU A 153 9.04 -5.99 -10.77
CA LEU A 153 8.06 -6.45 -9.80
C LEU A 153 8.13 -5.65 -8.49
N LEU A 154 9.34 -5.31 -8.04
CA LEU A 154 9.62 -4.61 -6.79
C LEU A 154 10.26 -3.26 -7.07
N ASP A 155 9.81 -2.22 -6.36
CA ASP A 155 10.47 -0.93 -6.35
C ASP A 155 11.74 -0.92 -5.47
N GLU A 156 12.51 0.17 -5.50
CA GLU A 156 13.78 0.28 -4.75
C GLU A 156 13.61 0.16 -3.23
N ASN A 157 12.48 0.60 -2.67
CA ASN A 157 12.22 0.49 -1.24
C ASN A 157 11.82 -0.95 -0.89
N GLU A 158 11.00 -1.60 -1.72
CA GLU A 158 10.66 -3.02 -1.58
C GLU A 158 11.90 -3.92 -1.70
N ILE A 159 12.83 -3.58 -2.60
CA ILE A 159 14.13 -4.27 -2.71
C ILE A 159 14.93 -4.08 -1.41
N ALA A 160 15.03 -2.85 -0.88
CA ALA A 160 15.74 -2.63 0.38
C ALA A 160 15.10 -3.37 1.56
N LEU A 161 13.77 -3.42 1.62
CA LEU A 161 13.02 -4.18 2.62
C LEU A 161 13.35 -5.68 2.57
N VAL A 162 13.25 -6.30 1.39
CA VAL A 162 13.50 -7.75 1.27
C VAL A 162 14.97 -8.09 1.45
N VAL A 163 15.90 -7.24 1.00
CA VAL A 163 17.34 -7.41 1.25
C VAL A 163 17.62 -7.36 2.75
N GLY A 164 17.10 -6.35 3.47
CA GLY A 164 17.28 -6.24 4.91
C GLY A 164 16.70 -7.42 5.68
N TYR A 165 15.52 -7.90 5.27
CA TYR A 165 14.93 -9.12 5.84
C TYR A 165 15.80 -10.36 5.57
N VAL A 166 16.22 -10.60 4.33
CA VAL A 166 17.08 -11.75 3.98
C VAL A 166 18.42 -11.69 4.71
N ALA A 167 19.01 -10.50 4.85
CA ALA A 167 20.23 -10.30 5.64
C ALA A 167 20.02 -10.67 7.12
N SER A 168 18.83 -10.42 7.69
CA SER A 168 18.49 -10.79 9.07
C SER A 168 18.34 -12.30 9.31
N LEU A 169 18.14 -13.08 8.24
CA LEU A 169 18.05 -14.54 8.31
C LEU A 169 19.43 -15.20 8.45
N ARG A 170 20.48 -14.52 7.99
CA ARG A 170 21.84 -15.02 8.02
C ARG A 170 22.29 -15.33 9.45
N GLY A 171 22.92 -16.48 9.63
CA GLY A 171 23.44 -16.93 10.92
C GLY A 171 22.41 -17.63 11.81
N GLN A 172 21.13 -17.70 11.39
CA GLN A 172 20.12 -18.48 12.10
C GLN A 172 20.33 -19.99 11.94
N MET A 173 21.02 -20.42 10.88
CA MET A 173 21.46 -21.81 10.66
C MET A 173 20.32 -22.83 10.82
N LEU A 174 19.16 -22.52 10.22
CA LEU A 174 17.96 -23.32 10.41
C LEU A 174 18.07 -24.64 9.63
N GLU A 175 17.63 -25.75 10.24
CA GLU A 175 17.59 -27.04 9.54
C GLU A 175 16.55 -27.02 8.41
N GLY A 176 16.99 -27.30 7.19
CA GLY A 176 16.17 -27.18 5.99
C GLY A 176 16.37 -28.33 4.99
N PRO A 177 15.56 -28.39 3.93
CA PRO A 177 15.69 -29.40 2.88
C PRO A 177 16.89 -29.12 1.95
N ARG A 178 17.47 -27.92 1.99
CA ARG A 178 18.72 -27.56 1.30
C ARG A 178 19.86 -27.49 2.30
N GLY A 179 21.00 -28.05 1.92
CA GLY A 179 22.26 -27.92 2.67
C GLY A 179 23.01 -26.65 2.29
N VAL A 180 24.24 -26.54 2.80
CA VAL A 180 25.17 -25.44 2.52
C VAL A 180 25.56 -25.40 1.05
N GLU A 181 25.51 -24.22 0.42
CA GLU A 181 25.84 -24.01 -0.98
C GLU A 181 26.61 -22.69 -1.20
N GLY A 182 27.65 -22.73 -2.04
CA GLY A 182 28.47 -21.54 -2.32
C GLY A 182 29.64 -21.42 -1.36
N GLU A 183 30.19 -20.22 -1.28
CA GLU A 183 31.38 -19.92 -0.47
C GLU A 183 31.01 -19.13 0.77
N GLU A 184 31.74 -19.34 1.87
CA GLU A 184 31.59 -18.52 3.06
C GLU A 184 32.06 -17.09 2.78
N ILE A 185 31.21 -16.11 3.09
CA ILE A 185 31.50 -14.69 2.86
C ILE A 185 31.70 -13.96 4.19
N ALA A 186 32.30 -12.77 4.15
CA ALA A 186 32.41 -11.92 5.34
C ALA A 186 31.01 -11.54 5.89
N PRO A 187 30.86 -11.27 7.21
CA PRO A 187 29.61 -10.76 7.77
C PRO A 187 29.15 -9.48 7.07
N PHE A 188 27.84 -9.30 6.94
CA PHE A 188 27.29 -8.05 6.43
C PHE A 188 27.58 -6.88 7.41
N PRO A 189 27.66 -5.63 6.90
CA PRO A 189 27.79 -4.46 7.76
C PRO A 189 26.69 -4.40 8.83
N GLU A 190 27.06 -3.90 10.01
CA GLU A 190 26.14 -3.78 11.15
C GLU A 190 24.92 -2.90 10.82
N PRO A 191 23.72 -3.21 11.35
CA PRO A 191 22.54 -2.38 11.20
C PRO A 191 22.75 -0.93 11.67
N ILE A 192 22.00 0.00 11.11
CA ILE A 192 21.87 1.37 11.62
C ILE A 192 20.64 1.37 12.52
N SER A 193 20.82 1.69 13.80
CA SER A 193 19.73 1.71 14.77
C SER A 193 18.69 2.78 14.41
N ALA A 194 17.41 2.50 14.68
CA ALA A 194 16.28 3.37 14.35
C ALA A 194 16.37 4.79 14.96
N ASP A 195 17.23 5.02 15.96
CA ASP A 195 17.49 6.32 16.58
C ASP A 195 18.56 7.17 15.86
N GLN A 196 19.28 6.62 14.90
CA GLN A 196 20.37 7.29 14.17
C GLN A 196 20.06 7.61 12.69
N GLY A 197 18.95 7.10 12.15
CA GLY A 197 18.48 7.35 10.78
C GLY A 197 17.38 8.40 10.73
N GLY A 198 17.75 9.67 10.96
CA GLY A 198 16.86 10.83 10.91
C GLY A 198 16.44 11.23 9.49
#